data_AF-A0A8T7IWM5-F1
#
_entry.id   AF-A0A8T7IWM5-F1
#
_cell.length_a   1.000
_cell.length_b   1.000
_cell.length_c   1.000
_cell.angle_alpha   90.00
_cell.angle_beta   90.00
_cell.angle_gamma   90.00
#
_symmetry.space_group_name_H-M   'P 1'
#
loop_
_entity.id
_entity.type
_entity.pdbx_description
1 polymer ?
#
loop_
_entity_poly.entity_id
_entity_poly.type
_entity_poly.pdbx_seq_one_letter_code
_entity_poly.pdbx_strand_id
1 'polypeptide(L)'
;VHESVKDQLIDALSARIEEVYGTIESQKTNRDLCRIVNHQHAQRVAELLENVRATSKRVIGGNVDLDDRYISPTIIDSPPLDSKIMSEEIFGPLLPVVSFSTIDEALELINEKPKPLALYIFSKNRRNIDYVLNNTTAGGSCINTCLVHFIHSNLPVGGVNNSGIGKSHGKYGFLAFSNERGVVEERFSLTHLLFAPYTKRVRSMITHTVRWLSR
;
A
#
# COMPACT_ATOMS: atom_id res chain seq x y z
N VAL A 1 -10.16 1.06 -11.83
CA VAL A 1 -10.26 -0.06 -12.80
C VAL A 1 -10.49 0.54 -14.18
N HIS A 2 -9.79 0.11 -15.22
CA HIS A 2 -10.05 0.67 -16.56
C HIS A 2 -11.51 0.41 -16.94
N GLU A 3 -12.21 1.45 -17.42
CA GLU A 3 -13.65 1.41 -17.66
C GLU A 3 -14.10 0.22 -18.52
N SER A 4 -13.31 -0.14 -19.54
CA SER A 4 -13.60 -1.23 -20.48
C SER A 4 -13.70 -2.62 -19.85
N VAL A 5 -13.20 -2.81 -18.62
CA VAL A 5 -13.21 -4.10 -17.90
C VAL A 5 -13.88 -4.02 -16.54
N LYS A 6 -14.45 -2.87 -16.16
CA LYS A 6 -15.01 -2.66 -14.82
C LYS A 6 -16.17 -3.61 -14.53
N ASP A 7 -17.14 -3.69 -15.43
CA ASP A 7 -18.33 -4.52 -15.21
C ASP A 7 -17.96 -6.00 -15.16
N GLN A 8 -17.07 -6.46 -16.06
CA GLN A 8 -16.54 -7.83 -16.04
C GLN A 8 -15.82 -8.17 -14.72
N LEU A 9 -15.05 -7.23 -14.17
CA LEU A 9 -14.40 -7.42 -12.88
C LEU A 9 -15.42 -7.51 -11.74
N ILE A 10 -16.42 -6.62 -11.71
CA ILE A 10 -17.46 -6.63 -10.67
C ILE A 10 -18.22 -7.97 -10.69
N ASP A 11 -18.59 -8.45 -11.87
CA ASP A 11 -19.29 -9.72 -12.02
C ASP A 11 -18.41 -10.89 -11.58
N ALA A 12 -17.13 -10.91 -11.96
CA ALA A 12 -16.17 -11.93 -11.53
C ALA A 12 -15.92 -11.91 -10.01
N LEU A 13 -15.83 -10.72 -9.40
CA LEU A 13 -15.71 -10.57 -7.95
C LEU A 13 -16.97 -11.08 -7.23
N SER A 14 -18.16 -10.72 -7.73
CA SER A 14 -19.42 -11.19 -7.17
C SER A 14 -19.52 -12.72 -7.22
N ALA A 15 -19.23 -13.31 -8.38
CA ALA A 15 -19.24 -14.76 -8.56
C ALA A 15 -18.22 -15.44 -7.64
N ARG A 16 -17.02 -14.86 -7.47
CA ARG A 16 -16.00 -15.42 -6.58
C ARG A 16 -16.38 -15.32 -5.11
N ILE A 17 -17.01 -14.23 -4.69
CA ILE A 17 -17.54 -14.07 -3.33
C ILE A 17 -18.59 -15.16 -3.06
N GLU A 18 -19.50 -15.37 -4.00
CA GLU A 18 -20.52 -16.41 -3.89
C GLU A 18 -19.94 -17.83 -3.86
N GLU A 19 -18.94 -18.10 -4.70
CA GLU A 19 -18.24 -19.40 -4.73
C GLU A 19 -17.56 -19.71 -3.38
N VAL A 20 -16.92 -18.71 -2.76
CA VAL A 20 -16.15 -18.90 -1.52
C VAL A 20 -17.04 -18.89 -0.28
N TYR A 21 -17.99 -17.96 -0.21
CA TYR A 21 -18.77 -17.71 1.00
C TYR A 21 -20.23 -18.17 0.91
N GLY A 22 -20.67 -18.62 -0.26
CA GLY A 22 -22.05 -19.00 -0.57
C GLY A 22 -22.90 -17.81 -1.03
N THR A 23 -24.17 -18.10 -1.32
CA THR A 23 -25.21 -17.10 -1.64
C THR A 23 -25.29 -15.99 -0.60
N ILE A 24 -25.80 -14.82 -1.00
CA ILE A 24 -25.94 -13.63 -0.13
C ILE A 24 -26.67 -13.97 1.18
N GLU A 25 -27.65 -14.88 1.12
CA GLU A 25 -28.44 -15.35 2.26
C GLU A 25 -27.65 -16.27 3.19
N SER A 26 -26.74 -17.08 2.65
CA SER A 26 -25.94 -18.05 3.42
C SER A 26 -24.61 -17.49 3.96
N GLN A 27 -24.13 -16.37 3.42
CA GLN A 27 -22.82 -15.79 3.80
C GLN A 27 -22.68 -15.55 5.30
N LYS A 28 -23.75 -15.13 5.98
CA LYS A 28 -23.73 -14.88 7.43
C LYS A 28 -23.35 -16.12 8.23
N THR A 29 -23.82 -17.30 7.83
CA THR A 29 -23.55 -18.55 8.56
C THR A 29 -22.27 -19.25 8.10
N ASN A 30 -21.57 -18.70 7.11
CA ASN A 30 -20.30 -19.23 6.64
C ASN A 30 -19.21 -19.08 7.72
N ARG A 31 -18.50 -20.18 8.02
CA ARG A 31 -17.50 -20.24 9.11
C ARG A 31 -16.17 -19.59 8.74
N ASP A 32 -15.89 -19.42 7.46
CA ASP A 32 -14.67 -18.80 6.95
C ASP A 32 -14.80 -17.27 6.79
N LEU A 33 -16.00 -16.73 7.05
CA LEU A 33 -16.28 -15.29 7.03
C LEU A 33 -16.28 -14.70 8.44
N CYS A 34 -15.23 -13.94 8.75
CA CYS A 34 -15.06 -13.31 10.07
C CYS A 34 -16.10 -12.22 10.37
N ARG A 35 -16.19 -11.84 11.65
CA ARG A 35 -17.00 -10.72 12.13
C ARG A 35 -16.15 -9.47 12.34
N ILE A 36 -16.80 -8.31 12.34
CA ILE A 36 -16.14 -7.06 12.74
C ILE A 36 -15.77 -7.13 14.22
N VAL A 37 -14.61 -6.57 14.56
CA VAL A 37 -13.96 -6.74 15.87
C VAL A 37 -14.82 -6.30 17.05
N ASN A 38 -15.60 -5.23 16.92
CA ASN A 38 -16.50 -4.72 17.96
C ASN A 38 -17.69 -3.95 17.36
N HIS A 39 -18.67 -3.62 18.21
CA HIS A 39 -19.90 -2.96 17.78
C HIS A 39 -19.66 -1.55 17.24
N GLN A 40 -18.77 -0.77 17.84
CA GLN A 40 -18.44 0.59 17.38
C GLN A 40 -17.87 0.60 15.95
N HIS A 41 -16.94 -0.31 15.66
CA HIS A 41 -16.41 -0.46 14.30
C HIS A 41 -17.46 -1.01 13.33
N ALA A 42 -18.31 -1.96 13.76
CA ALA A 42 -19.38 -2.47 12.92
C ALA A 42 -20.35 -1.34 12.53
N GLN A 43 -20.75 -0.52 13.49
CA GLN A 43 -21.59 0.65 13.25
C GLN A 43 -20.92 1.65 12.30
N ARG A 44 -19.64 1.99 12.53
CA ARG A 44 -18.90 2.90 11.63
C ARG A 44 -18.87 2.39 10.18
N VAL A 45 -18.59 1.09 9.98
CA VAL A 45 -18.53 0.50 8.63
C VAL A 45 -19.93 0.46 8.01
N ALA A 46 -20.97 0.14 8.78
CA ALA A 46 -22.36 0.19 8.30
C ALA A 46 -22.77 1.60 7.87
N GLU A 47 -22.37 2.63 8.63
CA GLU A 47 -22.60 4.04 8.27
C GLU A 47 -21.85 4.43 6.98
N LEU A 48 -20.60 3.98 6.78
CA LEU A 48 -19.89 4.21 5.52
C LEU A 48 -20.65 3.66 4.31
N LEU A 49 -21.21 2.45 4.44
CA LEU A 49 -22.02 1.83 3.40
C LEU A 49 -23.32 2.60 3.14
N GLU A 50 -24.04 2.96 4.21
CA GLU A 50 -25.35 3.61 4.08
C GLU A 50 -25.24 4.99 3.42
N ASN A 51 -24.19 5.75 3.74
CA ASN A 51 -23.93 7.07 3.16
C ASN A 51 -23.77 7.06 1.63
N VAL A 52 -23.37 5.93 1.04
CA VAL A 52 -23.13 5.81 -0.41
C VAL A 52 -24.12 4.89 -1.11
N ARG A 53 -25.02 4.22 -0.37
CA ARG A 53 -25.91 3.19 -0.91
C ARG A 53 -26.81 3.72 -2.03
N ALA A 54 -27.39 4.91 -1.82
CA ALA A 54 -28.29 5.54 -2.79
C ALA A 54 -27.58 6.36 -3.88
N THR A 55 -26.32 6.74 -3.66
CA THR A 55 -25.56 7.62 -4.56
C THR A 55 -24.56 6.87 -5.44
N SER A 56 -24.28 5.61 -5.12
CA SER A 56 -23.46 4.72 -5.95
C SER A 56 -24.28 4.19 -7.12
N LYS A 57 -23.60 3.86 -8.23
CA LYS A 57 -24.25 3.28 -9.42
C LYS A 57 -24.90 1.92 -9.09
N ARG A 58 -24.23 1.10 -8.30
CA ARG A 58 -24.69 -0.24 -7.89
C ARG A 58 -24.01 -0.67 -6.60
N VAL A 59 -24.75 -1.35 -5.74
CA VAL A 59 -24.22 -2.01 -4.54
C VAL A 59 -24.59 -3.49 -4.60
N ILE A 60 -23.58 -4.36 -4.49
CA ILE A 60 -23.76 -5.83 -4.48
C ILE A 60 -23.38 -6.32 -3.09
N GLY A 61 -24.28 -7.07 -2.44
CA GLY A 61 -24.19 -7.40 -1.01
C GLY A 61 -24.82 -6.31 -0.16
N GLY A 62 -24.12 -5.90 0.90
CA GLY A 62 -24.55 -4.82 1.80
C GLY A 62 -25.52 -5.22 2.91
N ASN A 63 -25.61 -6.52 3.24
CA ASN A 63 -26.35 -6.99 4.41
C ASN A 63 -25.59 -6.67 5.69
N VAL A 64 -26.29 -6.13 6.68
CA VAL A 64 -25.73 -5.72 7.97
C VAL A 64 -26.56 -6.34 9.10
N ASP A 65 -25.88 -6.91 10.09
CA ASP A 65 -26.43 -7.27 11.38
C ASP A 65 -25.45 -6.80 12.47
N LEU A 66 -25.83 -5.75 13.19
CA LEU A 66 -24.97 -5.12 14.20
C LEU A 66 -24.84 -5.94 15.47
N ASP A 67 -25.85 -6.75 15.81
CA ASP A 67 -25.82 -7.62 17.00
C ASP A 67 -24.78 -8.73 16.83
N ASP A 68 -24.72 -9.32 15.64
CA ASP A 68 -23.69 -10.30 15.26
C ASP A 68 -22.39 -9.67 14.72
N ARG A 69 -22.31 -8.32 14.66
CA ARG A 69 -21.20 -7.57 14.04
C ARG A 69 -20.86 -8.08 12.64
N TYR A 70 -21.89 -8.47 11.91
CA TYR A 70 -21.81 -9.03 10.58
C TYR A 70 -22.08 -7.94 9.55
N ILE A 71 -21.20 -7.86 8.56
CA ILE A 71 -21.38 -7.06 7.35
C ILE A 71 -20.93 -7.96 6.20
N SER A 72 -21.79 -8.20 5.21
CA SER A 72 -21.45 -9.04 4.06
C SER A 72 -20.32 -8.39 3.22
N PRO A 73 -19.46 -9.17 2.54
CA PRO A 73 -18.62 -8.66 1.46
C PRO A 73 -19.45 -7.84 0.47
N THR A 74 -19.08 -6.57 0.30
CA THR A 74 -19.90 -5.60 -0.42
C THR A 74 -19.09 -4.88 -1.49
N ILE A 75 -19.53 -4.96 -2.74
CA ILE A 75 -18.93 -4.22 -3.86
C ILE A 75 -19.76 -2.96 -4.09
N ILE A 76 -19.09 -1.82 -4.18
CA ILE A 76 -19.74 -0.51 -4.35
C ILE A 76 -19.22 0.09 -5.66
N ASP A 77 -20.05 0.05 -6.71
CA ASP A 77 -19.69 0.56 -8.03
C ASP A 77 -19.88 2.08 -8.09
N SER A 78 -18.78 2.79 -8.35
CA SER A 78 -18.75 4.23 -8.59
C SER A 78 -19.41 5.05 -7.47
N PRO A 79 -18.97 4.94 -6.21
CA PRO A 79 -19.41 5.88 -5.18
C PRO A 79 -18.88 7.29 -5.48
N PRO A 80 -19.51 8.36 -4.95
CA PRO A 80 -18.98 9.71 -5.07
C PRO A 80 -17.55 9.81 -4.52
N LEU A 81 -16.63 10.47 -5.25
CA LEU A 81 -15.21 10.51 -4.88
C LEU A 81 -14.93 11.33 -3.61
N ASP A 82 -15.84 12.25 -3.27
CA ASP A 82 -15.84 13.09 -2.07
C ASP A 82 -16.56 12.44 -0.88
N SER A 83 -17.09 11.23 -1.03
CA SER A 83 -17.77 10.51 0.04
C SER A 83 -16.81 9.98 1.12
N LYS A 84 -17.33 9.78 2.34
CA LYS A 84 -16.54 9.30 3.48
C LYS A 84 -15.82 7.97 3.23
N ILE A 85 -16.43 7.06 2.46
CA ILE A 85 -15.83 5.76 2.12
C ILE A 85 -14.56 5.90 1.26
N MET A 86 -14.41 7.04 0.56
CA MET A 86 -13.24 7.35 -0.27
C MET A 86 -12.21 8.24 0.45
N SER A 87 -12.56 8.84 1.58
CA SER A 87 -11.66 9.72 2.36
C SER A 87 -11.05 9.05 3.58
N GLU A 88 -11.70 8.04 4.14
CA GLU A 88 -11.26 7.32 5.33
C GLU A 88 -10.85 5.89 5.02
N GLU A 89 -10.00 5.30 5.87
CA GLU A 89 -9.65 3.89 5.74
C GLU A 89 -10.84 2.99 6.14
N ILE A 90 -11.23 2.12 5.22
CA ILE A 90 -12.44 1.31 5.37
C ILE A 90 -12.29 0.29 6.50
N PHE A 91 -11.19 -0.47 6.55
CA PHE A 91 -10.95 -1.51 7.57
C PHE A 91 -12.16 -2.44 7.80
N GLY A 92 -12.83 -2.83 6.72
CA GLY A 92 -14.06 -3.61 6.72
C GLY A 92 -14.37 -4.17 5.33
N PRO A 93 -15.42 -5.00 5.18
CA PRO A 93 -15.69 -5.78 3.97
C PRO A 93 -16.41 -4.96 2.89
N LEU A 94 -16.02 -3.70 2.68
CA LEU A 94 -16.56 -2.82 1.64
C LEU A 94 -15.47 -2.54 0.60
N LEU A 95 -15.79 -2.72 -0.68
CA LEU A 95 -14.87 -2.52 -1.80
C LEU A 95 -15.45 -1.51 -2.81
N PRO A 96 -15.11 -0.21 -2.66
CA PRO A 96 -15.34 0.79 -3.70
C PRO A 96 -14.61 0.46 -5.00
N VAL A 97 -15.32 0.53 -6.12
CA VAL A 97 -14.77 0.34 -7.47
C VAL A 97 -14.94 1.61 -8.26
N VAL A 98 -13.84 2.33 -8.47
CA VAL A 98 -13.77 3.56 -9.27
C VAL A 98 -13.19 3.24 -10.65
N SER A 99 -13.85 3.71 -11.72
CA SER A 99 -13.33 3.59 -13.09
C SER A 99 -12.33 4.70 -13.42
N PHE A 100 -11.42 4.41 -14.36
CA PHE A 100 -10.59 5.41 -15.03
C PHE A 100 -10.55 5.10 -16.54
N SER A 101 -10.28 6.11 -17.35
CA SER A 101 -10.12 5.98 -18.82
C SER A 101 -8.66 5.97 -19.21
N THR A 102 -7.84 6.77 -18.52
CA THR A 102 -6.39 6.82 -18.70
C THR A 102 -5.66 6.41 -17.43
N ILE A 103 -4.43 5.91 -17.56
CA ILE A 103 -3.62 5.56 -16.37
C ILE A 103 -3.30 6.82 -15.57
N ASP A 104 -3.11 7.96 -16.23
CA ASP A 104 -2.80 9.23 -15.58
C ASP A 104 -3.92 9.67 -14.62
N GLU A 105 -5.19 9.56 -15.01
CA GLU A 105 -6.34 9.79 -14.11
C GLU A 105 -6.28 8.92 -12.84
N ALA A 106 -5.89 7.65 -12.99
CA ALA A 106 -5.74 6.76 -11.85
C ALA A 106 -4.58 7.18 -10.94
N LEU A 107 -3.47 7.65 -11.53
CA LEU A 107 -2.32 8.14 -10.78
C LEU A 107 -2.61 9.44 -10.05
N GLU A 108 -3.34 10.37 -10.67
CA GLU A 108 -3.80 11.61 -10.03
C GLU A 108 -4.60 11.29 -8.77
N LEU A 109 -5.61 10.43 -8.87
CA LEU A 109 -6.44 10.03 -7.72
C LEU A 109 -5.62 9.36 -6.59
N ILE A 110 -4.60 8.57 -6.94
CA ILE A 110 -3.72 7.91 -5.96
C ILE A 110 -2.81 8.94 -5.29
N ASN A 111 -2.19 9.83 -6.08
CA ASN A 111 -1.18 10.78 -5.62
C ASN A 111 -1.78 11.98 -4.86
N GLU A 112 -3.06 12.29 -5.06
CA GLU A 112 -3.80 13.25 -4.24
C GLU A 112 -4.01 12.78 -2.79
N LYS A 113 -3.88 11.48 -2.53
CA LYS A 113 -4.10 10.88 -1.20
C LYS A 113 -2.77 10.60 -0.47
N PRO A 114 -2.82 10.43 0.87
CA PRO A 114 -1.69 9.93 1.64
C PRO A 114 -1.07 8.65 1.04
N LYS A 115 0.26 8.57 1.05
CA LYS A 115 1.01 7.41 0.53
C LYS A 115 0.58 6.11 1.24
N PRO A 116 0.04 5.11 0.51
CA PRO A 116 -0.50 3.91 1.12
C PRO A 116 0.60 2.97 1.61
N LEU A 117 0.23 2.07 2.53
CA LEU A 117 1.11 0.99 2.97
C LEU A 117 1.43 0.02 1.83
N ALA A 118 0.42 -0.31 1.03
CA ALA A 118 0.55 -1.24 -0.10
C ALA A 118 -0.15 -0.68 -1.35
N LEU A 119 0.45 -0.94 -2.51
CA LEU A 119 -0.15 -0.67 -3.83
C LEU A 119 -0.23 -1.96 -4.66
N TYR A 120 -1.38 -2.23 -5.27
CA TYR A 120 -1.61 -3.45 -6.05
C TYR A 120 -1.91 -3.11 -7.51
N ILE A 121 -1.21 -3.76 -8.43
CA ILE A 121 -1.29 -3.50 -9.87
C ILE A 121 -1.65 -4.79 -10.59
N PHE A 122 -2.79 -4.83 -11.27
CA PHE A 122 -3.18 -5.96 -12.13
C PHE A 122 -3.07 -5.55 -13.59
N SER A 123 -2.08 -6.09 -14.30
CA SER A 123 -1.81 -5.79 -15.71
C SER A 123 -0.94 -6.87 -16.34
N LYS A 124 -1.16 -7.13 -17.64
CA LYS A 124 -0.24 -7.92 -18.48
C LYS A 124 0.78 -7.05 -19.22
N ASN A 125 0.56 -5.74 -19.30
CA ASN A 125 1.43 -4.80 -19.99
C ASN A 125 2.51 -4.28 -19.03
N ARG A 126 3.77 -4.64 -19.32
CA ARG A 126 4.94 -4.22 -18.55
C ARG A 126 5.12 -2.70 -18.49
N ARG A 127 4.87 -1.99 -19.60
CA ARG A 127 4.99 -0.52 -19.62
C ARG A 127 4.03 0.14 -18.64
N ASN A 128 2.79 -0.36 -18.57
CA ASN A 128 1.80 0.15 -17.62
C ASN A 128 2.22 -0.12 -16.17
N ILE A 129 2.76 -1.31 -15.90
CA ILE A 129 3.26 -1.68 -14.56
C ILE A 129 4.39 -0.74 -14.14
N ASP A 130 5.41 -0.61 -14.99
CA ASP A 130 6.59 0.19 -14.68
C ASP A 130 6.22 1.68 -14.57
N TYR A 131 5.28 2.15 -15.38
CA TYR A 131 4.77 3.52 -15.30
C TYR A 131 4.10 3.80 -13.96
N VAL A 132 3.21 2.91 -13.48
CA VAL A 132 2.57 3.08 -12.17
C VAL A 132 3.60 3.05 -11.05
N LEU A 133 4.55 2.12 -11.07
CA LEU A 133 5.59 2.01 -10.05
C LEU A 133 6.52 3.24 -10.00
N ASN A 134 6.88 3.79 -11.15
CA ASN A 134 7.78 4.95 -11.23
C ASN A 134 7.11 6.27 -10.87
N ASN A 135 5.78 6.33 -10.92
CA ASN A 135 5.01 7.56 -10.72
C ASN A 135 4.09 7.52 -9.47
N THR A 136 4.29 6.54 -8.58
CA THR A 136 3.60 6.46 -7.29
C THR A 136 4.59 6.13 -6.17
N THR A 137 4.15 6.23 -4.92
CA THR A 137 4.95 5.80 -3.78
C THR A 137 4.08 5.07 -2.77
N ALA A 138 4.52 3.87 -2.36
CA ALA A 138 3.88 3.05 -1.34
C ALA A 138 4.94 2.37 -0.46
N GLY A 139 4.53 1.84 0.70
CA GLY A 139 5.42 1.04 1.56
C GLY A 139 5.96 -0.22 0.86
N GLY A 140 5.06 -0.92 0.16
CA GLY A 140 5.34 -2.06 -0.72
C GLY A 140 4.34 -2.17 -1.88
N SER A 141 4.61 -3.05 -2.83
CA SER A 141 3.70 -3.27 -3.96
C SER A 141 3.64 -4.73 -4.40
N CYS A 142 2.50 -5.16 -4.95
CA CYS A 142 2.38 -6.42 -5.67
C CYS A 142 1.88 -6.19 -7.09
N ILE A 143 2.37 -7.03 -8.00
CA ILE A 143 1.90 -7.10 -9.38
C ILE A 143 1.14 -8.41 -9.55
N ASN A 144 -0.09 -8.36 -10.04
CA ASN A 144 -0.98 -9.50 -10.30
C ASN A 144 -1.25 -10.39 -9.08
N THR A 145 -1.13 -9.84 -7.87
CA THR A 145 -1.48 -10.48 -6.60
C THR A 145 -1.68 -9.42 -5.53
N CYS A 146 -2.19 -9.82 -4.36
CA CYS A 146 -2.38 -8.97 -3.18
C CYS A 146 -1.77 -9.67 -1.96
N LEU A 147 -1.36 -8.91 -0.94
CA LEU A 147 -0.83 -9.39 0.37
C LEU A 147 0.48 -10.20 0.34
N VAL A 148 0.79 -10.93 -0.73
CA VAL A 148 1.90 -11.90 -0.78
C VAL A 148 3.29 -11.28 -0.53
N HIS A 149 3.48 -9.99 -0.80
CA HIS A 149 4.75 -9.33 -0.47
C HIS A 149 5.05 -9.33 1.04
N PHE A 150 4.04 -9.38 1.91
CA PHE A 150 4.21 -9.44 3.37
C PHE A 150 4.79 -10.77 3.84
N ILE A 151 4.48 -11.89 3.16
CA ILE A 151 4.95 -13.22 3.57
C ILE A 151 6.39 -13.52 3.13
N HIS A 152 6.97 -12.67 2.28
CA HIS A 152 8.30 -12.88 1.74
C HIS A 152 9.37 -12.34 2.69
N SER A 153 10.04 -13.22 3.43
CA SER A 153 10.95 -12.84 4.51
C SER A 153 12.17 -11.99 4.12
N ASN A 154 12.57 -12.03 2.84
CA ASN A 154 13.65 -11.20 2.31
C ASN A 154 13.20 -9.84 1.74
N LEU A 155 11.92 -9.48 1.86
CA LEU A 155 11.43 -8.14 1.52
C LEU A 155 11.27 -7.31 2.80
N PRO A 156 11.66 -6.02 2.78
CA PRO A 156 11.41 -5.14 3.90
C PRO A 156 9.92 -4.79 3.96
N VAL A 157 9.29 -4.95 5.12
CA VAL A 157 7.89 -4.59 5.34
C VAL A 157 7.82 -3.33 6.20
N GLY A 158 7.13 -2.31 5.72
CA GLY A 158 6.93 -1.05 6.43
C GLY A 158 6.35 0.01 5.52
N GLY A 159 5.84 1.08 6.13
CA GLY A 159 5.21 2.19 5.41
C GLY A 159 6.20 3.21 4.87
N VAL A 160 5.61 4.31 4.39
CA VAL A 160 6.30 5.54 4.02
C VAL A 160 5.39 6.74 4.35
N ASN A 161 5.92 7.73 5.06
CA ASN A 161 5.17 8.88 5.54
C ASN A 161 3.95 8.45 6.39
N ASN A 162 2.73 8.78 5.96
CA ASN A 162 1.49 8.54 6.71
C ASN A 162 1.17 7.06 6.92
N SER A 163 1.72 6.16 6.09
CA SER A 163 1.57 4.71 6.28
C SER A 163 2.59 4.10 7.24
N GLY A 164 3.55 4.90 7.76
CA GLY A 164 4.56 4.49 8.72
C GLY A 164 5.98 4.93 8.34
N ILE A 165 6.90 4.84 9.30
CA ILE A 165 8.33 5.15 9.13
C ILE A 165 9.15 3.94 9.58
N GLY A 166 10.17 3.62 8.80
CA GLY A 166 11.01 2.44 9.01
C GLY A 166 10.45 1.19 8.38
N LYS A 167 11.30 0.17 8.28
CA LYS A 167 10.93 -1.15 7.75
C LYS A 167 11.52 -2.22 8.64
N SER A 168 10.81 -3.35 8.74
CA SER A 168 11.19 -4.52 9.51
C SER A 168 11.07 -5.76 8.64
N HIS A 169 10.89 -6.92 9.27
CA HIS A 169 10.82 -8.26 8.70
C HIS A 169 12.20 -8.85 8.38
N GLY A 170 12.41 -10.12 8.76
CA GLY A 170 13.64 -10.87 8.49
C GLY A 170 14.92 -10.10 8.85
N LYS A 171 15.84 -10.00 7.87
CA LYS A 171 17.09 -9.23 8.01
C LYS A 171 16.85 -7.75 8.35
N TYR A 172 15.84 -7.13 7.75
CA TYR A 172 15.55 -5.70 7.96
C TYR A 172 15.02 -5.44 9.36
N GLY A 173 14.28 -6.38 9.94
CA GLY A 173 13.89 -6.33 11.35
C GLY A 173 15.09 -6.38 12.28
N PHE A 174 16.04 -7.29 12.02
CA PHE A 174 17.30 -7.33 12.77
C PHE A 174 18.06 -6.00 12.68
N LEU A 175 18.20 -5.42 11.48
CA LEU A 175 18.86 -4.13 11.27
C LEU A 175 18.13 -2.99 11.99
N ALA A 176 16.79 -2.97 11.96
CA ALA A 176 15.98 -1.93 12.62
C ALA A 176 16.16 -1.89 14.15
N PHE A 177 16.57 -2.99 14.77
CA PHE A 177 16.88 -3.08 16.20
C PHE A 177 18.38 -3.19 16.49
N SER A 178 19.23 -2.88 15.52
CA SER A 178 20.68 -2.94 15.63
C SER A 178 21.32 -1.56 15.46
N ASN A 179 22.51 -1.39 16.06
CA ASN A 179 23.39 -0.26 15.77
C ASN A 179 24.46 -0.72 14.78
N GLU A 180 24.42 -0.23 13.53
CA GLU A 180 25.44 -0.50 12.50
C GLU A 180 26.74 0.27 12.81
N ARG A 181 27.45 -0.19 13.84
CA ARG A 181 28.65 0.48 14.37
C ARG A 181 29.78 0.46 13.34
N GLY A 182 30.08 1.62 12.77
CA GLY A 182 31.29 1.85 11.98
C GLY A 182 32.55 1.73 12.85
N VAL A 183 33.50 0.90 12.44
CA VAL A 183 34.81 0.73 13.11
C VAL A 183 35.90 0.84 12.05
N VAL A 184 36.91 1.67 12.33
CA VAL A 184 38.12 1.80 11.51
C VAL A 184 39.33 1.45 12.37
N GLU A 185 40.16 0.54 11.88
CA GLU A 185 41.47 0.21 12.48
C GLU A 185 42.57 0.69 11.53
N GLU A 186 43.30 1.74 11.90
CA GLU A 186 44.43 2.24 11.13
C GLU A 186 45.74 1.61 11.62
N ARG A 187 46.36 0.76 10.78
CA ARG A 187 47.69 0.16 11.06
C ARG A 187 48.83 0.90 10.35
N PHE A 188 48.63 1.24 9.09
CA PHE A 188 49.54 2.06 8.29
C PHE A 188 48.69 3.06 7.50
N SER A 189 48.57 4.29 8.01
CA SER A 189 47.74 5.30 7.39
C SER A 189 48.57 6.42 6.77
N LEU A 190 48.32 6.71 5.49
CA LEU A 190 48.88 7.88 4.79
C LEU A 190 48.05 9.16 5.05
N THR A 191 46.98 9.08 5.87
CA THR A 191 46.15 10.24 6.22
C THR A 191 46.97 11.36 6.87
N HIS A 192 48.07 11.02 7.55
CA HIS A 192 49.00 11.99 8.13
C HIS A 192 49.61 12.96 7.11
N LEU A 193 49.72 12.58 5.83
CA LEU A 193 50.20 13.47 4.77
C LEU A 193 49.24 14.64 4.49
N LEU A 194 48.01 14.54 4.97
CA LEU A 194 46.99 15.58 4.89
C LEU A 194 46.98 16.48 6.14
N PHE A 195 47.77 16.17 7.17
CA PHE A 195 47.80 16.94 8.40
C PHE A 195 48.71 18.17 8.30
N ALA A 196 48.59 19.06 9.28
CA ALA A 196 49.42 20.24 9.38
C ALA A 196 50.93 19.88 9.41
N PRO A 197 51.80 20.74 8.84
CA PRO A 197 51.53 22.09 8.34
C PRO A 197 50.94 22.13 6.90
N TYR A 198 49.91 22.96 6.70
CA TYR A 198 49.18 23.09 5.43
C TYR A 198 49.93 23.89 4.36
N THR A 199 51.05 23.36 3.89
CA THR A 199 51.83 23.91 2.76
C THR A 199 51.01 23.86 1.45
N LYS A 200 51.45 24.58 0.41
CA LYS A 200 50.81 24.54 -0.92
C LYS A 200 50.63 23.09 -1.44
N ARG A 201 51.59 22.20 -1.15
CA ARG A 201 51.54 20.78 -1.53
C ARG A 201 50.45 20.02 -0.76
N VAL A 202 50.41 20.18 0.57
CA VAL A 202 49.38 19.54 1.41
C VAL A 202 47.98 20.03 1.04
N ARG A 203 47.79 21.34 0.85
CA ARG A 203 46.50 21.91 0.39
C ARG A 203 46.09 21.38 -0.99
N SER A 204 47.05 21.22 -1.89
CA SER A 204 46.81 20.60 -3.20
C SER A 204 46.37 19.14 -3.02
N MET A 205 47.07 18.33 -2.22
CA MET A 205 46.69 16.93 -1.95
C MET A 205 45.28 16.84 -1.36
N ILE A 206 44.96 17.62 -0.32
CA ILE A 206 43.62 17.68 0.28
C ILE A 206 42.56 17.99 -0.79
N THR A 207 42.80 19.01 -1.63
CA THR A 207 41.85 19.42 -2.67
C THR A 207 41.58 18.30 -3.67
N HIS A 208 42.62 17.55 -4.07
CA HIS A 208 42.48 16.41 -4.98
C HIS A 208 41.74 15.25 -4.29
N THR A 209 42.07 14.94 -3.03
CA THR A 209 41.39 13.90 -2.25
C THR A 209 39.91 14.22 -2.06
N VAL A 210 39.56 15.46 -1.71
CA VAL A 210 38.16 15.89 -1.56
C VAL A 210 37.42 15.77 -2.89
N ARG A 211 38.00 16.24 -4.01
CA ARG A 211 37.40 16.11 -5.35
C ARG A 211 37.17 14.66 -5.77
N TRP A 212 38.05 13.75 -5.36
CA TRP A 212 37.90 12.32 -5.61
C TRP A 212 36.81 11.69 -4.75
N LEU A 213 36.75 12.04 -3.46
CA LEU A 213 35.71 11.55 -2.53
C LEU A 213 34.32 12.12 -2.81
N SER A 214 34.22 13.29 -3.45
CA SER A 214 32.95 13.92 -3.82
C SER A 214 32.38 13.46 -5.18
N ARG A 215 33.04 12.52 -5.85
CA ARG A 215 32.52 11.85 -7.05
C ARG A 215 31.81 10.56 -6.67
#